data_AF-A0A1J6HRL2-F1
#
_entry.id   AF-A0A1J6HRL2-F1
#
_cell.length_a   1.000
_cell.length_b   1.000
_cell.length_c   1.000
_cell.angle_alpha   90.00
_cell.angle_beta   90.00
_cell.angle_gamma   90.00
#
_symmetry.space_group_name_H-M   'P 1'
#
loop_
_entity.id
_entity.type
_entity.pdbx_description
1 polymer ?
#
loop_
_entity_poly.entity_id
_entity_poly.type
_entity_poly.pdbx_seq_one_letter_code
_entity_poly.pdbx_strand_id
1 'polypeptide(L)'
;MLKRLPLIVLLSCVSFLDIPRALAENRDSADIVKEIGKLALPGMPVAEAVANLKKAGYRCGKSELAIDDPNATLCSRQRSYRVLASCIRQVLLVPASNGKVVERLDIREPKCAGL
;
A
#
# COMPACT_ATOMS: atom_id res chain seq x y z
N MET A 1 -0.99 76.05 1.77
CA MET A 1 0.16 75.14 1.61
C MET A 1 -0.27 73.73 2.04
N LEU A 2 -0.62 72.87 1.09
CA LEU A 2 -1.02 71.48 1.34
C LEU A 2 0.23 70.61 1.59
N LYS A 3 0.36 70.04 2.79
CA LYS A 3 1.43 69.10 3.13
C LYS A 3 0.89 67.65 3.07
N ARG A 4 1.49 66.94 2.12
CA ARG A 4 1.40 65.54 1.69
C ARG A 4 0.99 64.50 2.75
N LEU A 5 0.00 63.66 2.39
CA LEU A 5 -0.27 62.34 2.96
C LEU A 5 0.88 61.36 2.64
N PRO A 6 1.25 60.44 3.55
CA PRO A 6 1.82 59.16 3.19
C PRO A 6 0.75 58.06 3.24
N LEU A 7 0.48 57.56 2.03
CA LEU A 7 0.11 56.20 1.68
C LEU A 7 0.70 55.15 2.65
N ILE A 8 -0.12 54.41 3.38
CA ILE A 8 0.21 53.03 3.79
C ILE A 8 -1.03 52.18 3.53
N VAL A 9 -1.03 51.61 2.34
CA VAL A 9 -2.01 50.65 1.85
C VAL A 9 -1.85 49.36 2.65
N LEU A 10 -2.96 48.94 3.26
CA LEU A 10 -3.18 47.61 3.80
C LEU A 10 -2.81 46.53 2.76
N LEU A 11 -1.81 45.70 3.07
CA LEU A 11 -1.65 44.38 2.45
C LEU A 11 -1.74 43.32 3.56
N SER A 12 -2.97 43.00 3.92
CA SER A 12 -3.33 41.72 4.54
C SER A 12 -3.83 40.77 3.45
N CYS A 13 -3.60 39.47 3.67
CA CYS A 13 -3.89 38.33 2.78
C CYS A 13 -2.81 38.18 1.70
N VAL A 14 -2.17 37.03 1.50
CA VAL A 14 -2.79 35.75 1.17
C VAL A 14 -1.82 34.61 1.50
N SER A 15 -2.32 33.68 2.32
CA SER A 15 -2.09 32.23 2.32
C SER A 15 -0.65 31.69 2.38
N PHE A 16 -0.35 31.11 3.54
CA PHE A 16 -0.01 29.68 3.67
C PHE A 16 0.23 28.96 2.34
N LEU A 17 1.48 28.96 1.87
CA LEU A 17 1.95 27.90 0.98
C LEU A 17 2.40 26.75 1.88
N ASP A 18 1.41 26.00 2.35
CA ASP A 18 1.53 24.61 2.76
C ASP A 18 2.31 23.85 1.67
N ILE A 19 3.58 23.56 1.97
CA ILE A 19 4.28 22.40 1.40
C ILE A 19 3.67 21.21 2.15
N PRO A 20 2.99 20.27 1.47
CA PRO A 20 3.73 19.25 0.74
C PRO A 20 2.98 18.69 -0.48
N ARG A 21 3.18 19.29 -1.65
CA ARG A 21 2.91 18.62 -2.94
C ARG A 21 4.09 17.73 -3.33
N ALA A 22 4.39 16.71 -2.53
CA ALA A 22 5.36 15.67 -2.92
C ALA A 22 5.20 14.31 -2.22
N LEU A 23 4.08 14.06 -1.52
CA LEU A 23 3.62 12.70 -1.25
C LEU A 23 3.09 12.11 -2.57
N ALA A 24 4.00 11.58 -3.39
CA ALA A 24 3.59 10.73 -4.50
C ALA A 24 2.95 9.47 -3.93
N GLU A 25 1.63 9.39 -4.05
CA GLU A 25 0.76 8.22 -3.92
C GLU A 25 1.33 7.06 -3.10
N ASN A 26 1.59 7.35 -1.82
CA ASN A 26 1.54 6.33 -0.80
C ASN A 26 0.05 5.99 -0.63
N ARG A 27 -0.49 5.15 -1.53
CA ARG A 27 -1.87 4.67 -1.37
C ARG A 27 -1.97 4.10 0.03
N ASP A 28 -2.92 4.61 0.79
CA ASP A 28 -3.13 4.26 2.19
C ASP A 28 -3.20 2.73 2.32
N SER A 29 -2.64 2.19 3.40
CA SER A 29 -2.70 0.76 3.72
C SER A 29 -4.15 0.25 3.67
N ALA A 30 -5.13 1.11 3.97
CA ALA A 30 -6.55 0.82 3.83
C ALA A 30 -6.99 0.48 2.39
N ASP A 31 -6.49 1.20 1.36
CA ASP A 31 -6.81 0.92 -0.04
C ASP A 31 -6.20 -0.42 -0.50
N ILE A 32 -5.01 -0.74 0.01
CA ILE A 32 -4.32 -2.00 -0.26
C ILE A 32 -5.09 -3.17 0.36
N VAL A 33 -5.54 -3.03 1.61
CA VAL A 33 -6.39 -4.02 2.28
C VAL A 33 -7.68 -4.24 1.50
N LYS A 34 -8.31 -3.17 1.02
CA LYS A 34 -9.53 -3.26 0.20
C LYS A 34 -9.29 -3.90 -1.17
N GLU A 35 -8.16 -3.64 -1.82
CA GLU A 35 -7.77 -4.30 -3.07
C GLU A 35 -7.60 -5.80 -2.86
N ILE A 36 -6.78 -6.20 -1.87
CA ILE A 36 -6.49 -7.60 -1.58
C ILE A 36 -7.73 -8.34 -1.11
N GLY A 37 -8.58 -7.71 -0.29
CA GLY A 37 -9.84 -8.28 0.18
C GLY A 37 -10.85 -8.57 -0.94
N LYS A 38 -10.68 -8.00 -2.14
CA LYS A 38 -11.48 -8.38 -3.32
C LYS A 38 -10.89 -9.56 -4.09
N LEU A 39 -9.62 -9.87 -3.88
CA LEU A 39 -8.87 -10.90 -4.61
C LEU A 39 -8.79 -12.21 -3.82
N ALA A 40 -8.68 -12.11 -2.50
CA ALA A 40 -8.64 -13.22 -1.57
C ALA A 40 -9.50 -12.90 -0.35
N LEU A 41 -10.28 -13.87 0.12
CA LEU A 41 -11.20 -13.72 1.25
C LEU A 41 -11.07 -14.93 2.19
N PRO A 42 -11.29 -14.76 3.51
CA PRO A 42 -11.51 -15.89 4.40
C PRO A 42 -12.64 -16.81 3.89
N GLY A 43 -12.44 -18.11 3.96
CA GLY A 43 -13.33 -19.14 3.44
C GLY A 43 -13.16 -19.47 1.95
N MET A 44 -12.43 -18.65 1.19
CA MET A 44 -12.14 -18.94 -0.22
C MET A 44 -11.16 -20.12 -0.35
N PRO A 45 -11.29 -20.98 -1.38
CA PRO A 45 -10.28 -22.00 -1.66
C PRO A 45 -8.90 -21.36 -1.86
N VAL A 46 -7.86 -21.93 -1.23
CA VAL A 46 -6.49 -21.38 -1.30
C VAL A 46 -6.01 -21.28 -2.76
N ALA A 47 -6.29 -22.31 -3.56
CA ALA A 47 -5.92 -22.32 -4.97
C ALA A 47 -6.57 -21.19 -5.77
N GLU A 48 -7.83 -20.86 -5.46
CA GLU A 48 -8.57 -19.77 -6.10
C GLU A 48 -8.01 -18.41 -5.68
N ALA A 49 -7.78 -18.20 -4.38
CA ALA A 49 -7.16 -16.98 -3.86
C ALA A 49 -5.78 -16.73 -4.49
N VAL A 50 -4.95 -17.77 -4.60
CA VAL A 50 -3.64 -17.71 -5.28
C VAL A 50 -3.80 -17.36 -6.76
N ALA A 51 -4.77 -17.96 -7.46
CA ALA A 51 -5.02 -17.68 -8.88
C ALA A 51 -5.44 -16.21 -9.10
N ASN A 52 -6.33 -15.69 -8.26
CA ASN A 52 -6.78 -14.30 -8.32
C ASN A 52 -5.63 -13.31 -8.09
N LEU A 53 -4.79 -13.58 -7.08
CA LEU A 53 -3.61 -12.75 -6.80
C LEU A 53 -2.58 -12.82 -7.94
N LYS A 54 -2.33 -14.00 -8.52
CA LYS A 54 -1.47 -14.14 -9.70
C LYS A 54 -2.01 -13.33 -10.89
N LYS A 55 -3.32 -13.38 -11.15
CA LYS A 55 -3.97 -12.58 -12.19
C LYS A 55 -3.84 -11.08 -11.95
N ALA A 56 -3.79 -10.64 -10.69
CA ALA A 56 -3.51 -9.26 -10.30
C ALA A 56 -2.01 -8.88 -10.35
N GLY A 57 -1.13 -9.80 -10.76
CA GLY A 57 0.30 -9.57 -10.93
C GLY A 57 1.15 -9.86 -9.68
N TYR A 58 0.61 -10.58 -8.69
CA TYR A 58 1.40 -11.07 -7.56
C TYR A 58 2.17 -12.34 -7.95
N ARG A 59 3.37 -12.48 -7.41
CA ARG A 59 4.15 -13.73 -7.42
C ARG A 59 3.94 -14.45 -6.10
N CYS A 60 3.36 -15.63 -6.15
CA CYS A 60 3.04 -16.44 -4.97
C CYS A 60 3.91 -17.69 -4.91
N GLY A 61 4.41 -18.01 -3.72
CA GLY A 61 5.20 -19.21 -3.45
C GLY A 61 5.17 -19.61 -1.98
N LYS A 62 5.79 -20.75 -1.67
CA LYS A 62 6.03 -21.14 -0.28
C LYS A 62 6.89 -20.09 0.40
N SER A 63 6.56 -19.78 1.64
CA SER A 63 7.24 -18.75 2.40
C SER A 63 8.12 -19.36 3.48
N GLU A 64 9.42 -19.12 3.41
CA GLU A 64 10.30 -19.35 4.58
C GLU A 64 10.11 -18.27 5.66
N LEU A 65 9.48 -17.14 5.29
CA LEU A 65 9.11 -16.06 6.21
C LEU A 65 7.84 -16.36 7.01
N ALA A 66 7.17 -17.47 6.73
CA ALA A 66 6.04 -17.95 7.51
C ALA A 66 6.54 -18.83 8.66
N ILE A 67 7.37 -18.23 9.51
CA ILE A 67 7.90 -18.88 10.72
C ILE A 67 6.74 -19.41 11.58
N ASP A 68 5.56 -18.78 11.49
CA ASP A 68 4.37 -19.12 12.25
C ASP A 68 3.46 -20.19 11.60
N ASP A 69 3.59 -20.46 10.28
CA ASP A 69 2.79 -21.51 9.61
C ASP A 69 3.50 -22.04 8.34
N PRO A 70 4.00 -23.29 8.34
CA PRO A 70 4.72 -23.87 7.21
C PRO A 70 3.85 -24.06 5.95
N ASN A 71 2.53 -23.99 6.07
CA ASN A 71 1.60 -24.12 4.95
C ASN A 71 1.18 -22.76 4.37
N ALA A 72 1.63 -21.66 4.95
CA ALA A 72 1.28 -20.35 4.45
C ALA A 72 1.95 -20.04 3.10
N THR A 73 1.20 -19.36 2.24
CA THR A 73 1.67 -18.95 0.92
C THR A 73 1.94 -17.45 0.93
N LEU A 74 3.18 -17.06 0.64
CA LEU A 74 3.55 -15.64 0.49
C LEU A 74 3.32 -15.21 -0.96
N CYS A 75 2.47 -14.22 -1.12
CA CYS A 75 2.24 -13.52 -2.37
C CYS A 75 2.84 -12.13 -2.29
N SER A 76 3.72 -11.79 -3.24
CA SER A 76 4.38 -10.49 -3.29
C SER A 76 4.23 -9.81 -4.64
N ARG A 77 4.19 -8.49 -4.64
CA ARG A 77 4.15 -7.69 -5.86
C ARG A 77 5.06 -6.49 -5.69
N GLN A 78 6.03 -6.38 -6.58
CA GLN A 78 6.88 -5.19 -6.66
C GLN A 78 6.16 -4.12 -7.50
N ARG A 79 6.22 -2.89 -7.04
CA ARG A 79 5.86 -1.71 -7.83
C ARG A 79 6.98 -0.68 -7.74
N SER A 80 7.42 -0.20 -8.88
CA SER A 80 8.32 0.95 -8.96
C SER A 80 7.50 2.23 -8.79
N TYR A 81 7.86 3.04 -7.81
CA TYR A 81 7.29 4.36 -7.57
C TYR A 81 8.39 5.38 -7.85
N ARG A 82 8.24 6.17 -8.91
CA ARG A 82 9.29 7.05 -9.46
C ARG A 82 10.49 6.25 -10.02
N VAL A 83 11.41 6.96 -10.66
CA VAL A 83 12.59 6.37 -11.35
C VAL A 83 13.53 5.65 -10.38
N LEU A 84 13.53 6.02 -9.09
CA LEU A 84 14.56 5.59 -8.13
C LEU A 84 14.04 4.84 -6.89
N ALA A 85 12.73 4.61 -6.74
CA ALA A 85 12.20 3.86 -5.60
C ALA A 85 11.34 2.68 -6.04
N SER A 86 11.47 1.56 -5.33
CA SER A 86 10.64 0.38 -5.51
C SER A 86 10.07 -0.07 -4.17
N CYS A 87 8.80 -0.44 -4.16
CA CYS A 87 8.16 -1.01 -2.98
C CYS A 87 7.71 -2.43 -3.27
N ILE A 88 7.96 -3.30 -2.30
CA ILE A 88 7.50 -4.67 -2.30
C ILE A 88 6.30 -4.75 -1.35
N ARG A 89 5.16 -5.15 -1.90
CA ARG A 89 3.96 -5.49 -1.14
C ARG A 89 3.97 -6.98 -0.87
N GLN A 90 3.58 -7.38 0.34
CA GLN A 90 3.56 -8.77 0.78
C GLN A 90 2.22 -9.10 1.42
N VAL A 91 1.67 -10.24 1.05
CA VAL A 91 0.44 -10.81 1.59
C VAL A 91 0.72 -12.25 1.92
N LEU A 92 0.45 -12.66 3.15
CA LEU A 92 0.54 -14.03 3.58
C LEU A 92 -0.86 -14.63 3.62
N LEU A 93 -1.08 -15.66 2.79
CA LEU A 93 -2.29 -16.48 2.81
C LEU A 93 -2.09 -17.58 3.85
N VAL A 94 -2.82 -17.51 4.96
CA VAL A 94 -2.81 -18.53 6.01
C VAL A 94 -3.98 -19.47 5.75
N PRO A 95 -3.71 -20.73 5.40
CA PRO A 95 -4.77 -21.71 5.21
C PRO A 95 -5.36 -22.15 6.57
N ALA A 96 -6.62 -22.58 6.55
CA ALA A 96 -7.21 -23.28 7.69
C ALA A 96 -6.47 -24.60 7.96
N SER A 97 -6.70 -25.22 9.13
CA SER A 97 -6.04 -26.47 9.53
C SER A 97 -6.19 -27.63 8.52
N ASN A 98 -7.20 -27.57 7.64
CA ASN A 98 -7.41 -28.56 6.57
C ASN A 98 -6.61 -28.28 5.28
N GLY A 99 -5.91 -27.14 5.19
CA GLY A 99 -5.12 -26.72 4.03
C GLY A 99 -5.92 -26.27 2.79
N LYS A 100 -7.26 -26.32 2.83
CA LYS A 100 -8.10 -26.17 1.62
C LYS A 100 -8.61 -24.76 1.41
N VAL A 101 -8.92 -24.06 2.49
CA VAL A 101 -9.51 -22.72 2.46
C VAL A 101 -8.61 -21.72 3.18
N VAL A 102 -8.69 -20.46 2.79
CA VAL A 102 -8.03 -19.36 3.48
C VAL A 102 -8.73 -19.15 4.82
N GLU A 103 -7.99 -19.25 5.92
CA GLU A 103 -8.50 -18.87 7.24
C GLU A 103 -8.30 -17.38 7.47
N ARG A 104 -7.09 -16.89 7.17
CA ARG A 104 -6.71 -15.50 7.42
C ARG A 104 -5.77 -14.97 6.33
N LEU A 105 -5.84 -13.66 6.13
CA LEU A 105 -4.91 -12.89 5.32
C LEU A 105 -4.09 -12.01 6.26
N ASP A 106 -2.77 -12.10 6.19
CA ASP A 106 -1.86 -11.16 6.83
C ASP A 106 -1.27 -10.24 5.76
N ILE A 107 -1.72 -8.99 5.76
CA ILE A 107 -1.30 -7.97 4.80
C ILE A 107 -0.24 -7.12 5.48
N ARG A 108 1.01 -7.27 5.04
CA ARG A 108 2.15 -6.57 5.64
C ARG A 108 2.32 -5.19 5.05
N GLU A 109 2.86 -4.29 5.86
CA GLU A 109 3.22 -2.96 5.40
C GLU A 109 4.19 -3.03 4.21
N PRO A 110 3.98 -2.22 3.15
CA PRO A 110 4.88 -2.19 2.00
C PRO A 110 6.31 -1.79 2.42
N LYS A 111 7.30 -2.59 2.03
CA LYS A 111 8.71 -2.26 2.23
C LYS A 111 9.23 -1.54 0.99
N CYS A 112 9.55 -0.27 1.12
CA CYS A 112 10.10 0.56 0.06
C CYS A 112 11.62 0.71 0.22
N ALA A 113 12.35 0.55 -0.88
CA ALA A 113 13.77 0.86 -0.97
C ALA A 113 14.02 1.73 -2.20
N GLY A 114 14.84 2.76 -2.05
CA GLY A 114 15.21 3.68 -3.11
C GLY A 114 16.42 4.52 -2.72
N LEU A 115 17.03 5.18 -3.72
CA LEU A 115 18.11 6.15 -3.54
C LEU A 115 17.58 7.48 -2.99
#